data_AF-A0A3N9NIQ2-F1
#
_entry.id   AF-A0A3N9NIQ2-F1
#
_cell.length_a   1.000
_cell.length_b   1.000
_cell.length_c   1.000
_cell.angle_alpha   90.00
_cell.angle_beta   90.00
_cell.angle_gamma   90.00
#
_symmetry.space_group_name_H-M   'P 1'
#
loop_
_entity.id
_entity.type
_entity.pdbx_description
1 polymer ?
#
loop_
_entity_poly.entity_id
_entity_poly.type
_entity_poly.pdbx_seq_one_letter_code
_entity_poly.pdbx_strand_id
1 'polypeptide(L)'
;MNYDTFTLDNGIRLIHSRTNTFGAHMAVLMNTGSRDEKEDEHGMAHLVEHMLFKGTEKRKAFHIISRLEDVGGDINAYTTKEETCVYASFLKGDYARAAELMQDVLFHSAFPARELKKEKDIIIDEINSYLDDPADLIFDEFEDHLFKGHPIGRNILGTIESLRDIERPDIIKFLDDNYATSEMVVCSVGNIAFDKWLNIVRKYFGDIPAKSRKRRRKTVHDFSSQNITQEKNTFQVHALTGTRAYPVKDKRRITLHLLNNILGGPGLNSRLNMTLRERNGYSYQTESHYTPYSDTGVLNVYFSCDKNKLNQCRDVVYRELRKLRTQRLGSLQLLKAKKQLIGQVAISSENYESLMLAMAKSFMIFDKFESTEEIKEKIDVITADQILEAANEILDEKNLFSLTYI
;
A
#
# COMPACT_ATOMS: atom_id res chain seq x y z
N MET A 1 -20.65 -10.88 3.75
CA MET A 1 -20.70 -9.59 4.49
C MET A 1 -21.56 -8.63 3.68
N ASN A 2 -22.56 -7.99 4.27
CA ASN A 2 -23.42 -7.05 3.56
C ASN A 2 -22.90 -5.64 3.78
N TYR A 3 -22.75 -4.87 2.70
CA TYR A 3 -22.39 -3.46 2.74
C TYR A 3 -23.40 -2.65 1.94
N ASP A 4 -23.56 -1.39 2.33
CA ASP A 4 -24.40 -0.41 1.67
C ASP A 4 -23.52 0.67 1.03
N THR A 5 -23.98 1.25 -0.07
CA THR A 5 -23.24 2.30 -0.79
C THR A 5 -24.13 3.49 -1.10
N PHE A 6 -23.52 4.67 -1.22
CA PHE A 6 -24.17 5.88 -1.69
C PHE A 6 -23.13 6.78 -2.38
N THR A 7 -23.53 7.68 -3.27
CA THR A 7 -22.64 8.71 -3.83
C THR A 7 -23.24 10.07 -3.53
N LEU A 8 -22.49 10.93 -2.84
CA LEU A 8 -22.89 12.31 -2.57
C LEU A 8 -22.94 13.11 -3.88
N ASP A 9 -23.71 14.21 -3.89
CA ASP A 9 -23.86 15.07 -5.08
C ASP A 9 -22.52 15.69 -5.55
N ASN A 10 -21.55 15.80 -4.65
CA ASN A 10 -20.19 16.26 -4.95
C ASN A 10 -19.26 15.14 -5.46
N GLY A 11 -19.76 13.92 -5.64
CA GLY A 11 -19.02 12.78 -6.20
C GLY A 11 -18.27 11.92 -5.18
N ILE A 12 -18.25 12.30 -3.89
CA ILE A 12 -17.65 11.44 -2.84
C ILE A 12 -18.46 10.15 -2.74
N ARG A 13 -17.78 9.02 -2.90
CA ARG A 13 -18.38 7.69 -2.84
C ARG A 13 -18.35 7.17 -1.40
N LEU A 14 -19.45 6.57 -0.96
CA LEU A 14 -19.65 6.09 0.40
C LEU A 14 -19.83 4.58 0.39
N ILE A 15 -19.15 3.89 1.29
CA ILE A 15 -19.35 2.45 1.54
C ILE A 15 -19.33 2.17 3.04
N HIS A 16 -20.33 1.45 3.53
CA HIS A 16 -20.44 1.10 4.94
C HIS A 16 -20.82 -0.36 5.13
N SER A 17 -20.12 -1.03 6.03
CA SER A 17 -20.46 -2.38 6.48
C SER A 17 -20.76 -2.38 7.96
N ARG A 18 -21.95 -2.87 8.31
CA ARG A 18 -22.39 -2.94 9.70
C ARG A 18 -21.78 -4.14 10.42
N THR A 19 -21.33 -3.92 11.65
CA THR A 19 -20.88 -4.97 12.57
C THR A 19 -21.67 -4.94 13.88
N ASN A 20 -21.43 -5.91 14.76
CA ASN A 20 -22.06 -5.97 16.09
C ASN A 20 -21.12 -5.55 17.24
N THR A 21 -19.94 -5.00 16.93
CA THR A 21 -18.93 -4.59 17.94
C THR A 21 -19.19 -3.21 18.52
N PHE A 22 -18.50 -2.89 19.62
CA PHE A 22 -18.52 -1.54 20.21
C PHE A 22 -17.59 -0.57 19.49
N GLY A 23 -16.44 -1.07 19.02
CA GLY A 23 -15.52 -0.33 18.16
C GLY A 23 -16.09 -0.11 16.76
N ALA A 24 -15.71 1.01 16.18
CA ALA A 24 -16.04 1.48 14.85
C ALA A 24 -14.80 2.06 14.18
N HIS A 25 -14.74 1.91 12.87
CA HIS A 25 -13.63 2.37 12.03
C HIS A 25 -14.19 3.20 10.87
N MET A 26 -13.48 4.26 10.52
CA MET A 26 -13.81 5.08 9.36
C MET A 26 -12.54 5.52 8.66
N ALA A 27 -12.56 5.59 7.34
CA ALA A 27 -11.50 6.16 6.54
C ALA A 27 -12.04 7.08 5.47
N VAL A 28 -11.22 8.05 5.08
CA VAL A 28 -11.32 8.78 3.83
C VAL A 28 -10.08 8.44 3.01
N LEU A 29 -10.31 7.71 1.92
CA LEU A 29 -9.27 7.30 0.99
C LEU A 29 -9.28 8.23 -0.23
N MET A 30 -8.15 8.85 -0.52
CA MET A 30 -7.93 9.67 -1.71
C MET A 30 -7.10 8.87 -2.73
N ASN A 31 -7.53 8.84 -3.99
CA ASN A 31 -6.77 8.21 -5.10
C ASN A 31 -5.62 9.12 -5.58
N THR A 32 -4.73 9.47 -4.66
CA THR A 32 -3.57 10.33 -4.86
C THR A 32 -2.43 9.80 -3.99
N GLY A 33 -1.24 9.63 -4.56
CA GLY A 33 -0.03 9.28 -3.82
C GLY A 33 1.21 9.87 -4.47
N SER A 34 2.40 9.38 -4.11
CA SER A 34 3.66 9.94 -4.65
C SER A 34 3.80 9.85 -6.17
N ARG A 35 3.12 8.90 -6.84
CA ARG A 35 3.06 8.81 -8.30
C ARG A 35 2.38 10.03 -8.95
N ASP A 36 1.49 10.70 -8.22
CA ASP A 36 0.71 11.83 -8.71
C ASP A 36 1.45 13.18 -8.53
N GLU A 37 2.67 13.16 -7.99
CA GLU A 37 3.56 14.33 -7.88
C GLU A 37 4.07 14.80 -9.26
N LYS A 38 4.38 16.09 -9.37
CA LYS A 38 5.20 16.64 -10.47
C LYS A 38 6.69 16.45 -10.19
N GLU A 39 7.53 16.84 -11.15
CA GLU A 39 9.00 16.75 -11.01
C GLU A 39 9.52 17.60 -9.83
N ASP A 40 8.87 18.74 -9.58
CA ASP A 40 9.19 19.72 -8.54
C ASP A 40 8.40 19.51 -7.23
N GLU A 41 7.65 18.41 -7.12
CA GLU A 41 6.78 18.10 -5.97
C GLU A 41 7.21 16.80 -5.27
N HIS A 42 8.47 16.39 -5.38
CA HIS A 42 8.91 15.09 -4.88
C HIS A 42 8.85 15.03 -3.35
N GLY A 43 8.06 14.11 -2.80
CA GLY A 43 7.79 14.00 -1.35
C GLY A 43 6.61 14.86 -0.87
N MET A 44 5.92 15.56 -1.78
CA MET A 44 4.77 16.40 -1.44
C MET A 44 3.62 15.60 -0.84
N ALA A 45 3.30 14.40 -1.38
CA ALA A 45 2.18 13.60 -0.89
C ALA A 45 2.38 13.20 0.58
N HIS A 46 3.59 12.78 0.92
CA HIS A 46 3.99 12.42 2.29
C HIS A 46 4.04 13.65 3.21
N LEU A 47 4.60 14.76 2.74
CA LEU A 47 4.61 16.02 3.50
C LEU A 47 3.19 16.52 3.80
N VAL A 48 2.27 16.42 2.83
CA VAL A 48 0.86 16.77 3.02
C VAL A 48 0.25 15.92 4.12
N GLU A 49 0.46 14.60 4.09
CA GLU A 49 -0.02 13.68 5.12
C GLU A 49 0.39 14.12 6.53
N HIS A 50 1.69 14.38 6.75
CA HIS A 50 2.19 14.90 8.02
C HIS A 50 1.49 16.20 8.43
N MET A 51 1.35 17.12 7.47
CA MET A 51 0.83 18.45 7.71
C MET A 51 -0.67 18.50 8.00
N LEU A 52 -1.46 17.51 7.55
CA LEU A 52 -2.90 17.43 7.83
C LEU A 52 -3.22 17.46 9.35
N PHE A 53 -2.28 17.00 10.17
CA PHE A 53 -2.44 16.92 11.62
C PHE A 53 -1.85 18.11 12.39
N LYS A 54 -1.23 19.07 11.71
CA LYS A 54 -0.45 20.15 12.38
C LYS A 54 -1.25 21.43 12.62
N GLY A 55 -2.44 21.54 12.04
CA GLY A 55 -3.38 22.60 12.38
C GLY A 55 -4.40 22.88 11.29
N THR A 56 -5.64 23.10 11.73
CA THR A 56 -6.75 23.57 10.90
C THR A 56 -7.05 25.04 11.19
N GLU A 57 -7.98 25.63 10.47
CA GLU A 57 -8.51 26.97 10.76
C GLU A 57 -9.07 27.08 12.20
N LYS A 58 -9.57 25.96 12.76
CA LYS A 58 -10.24 25.93 14.07
C LYS A 58 -9.38 25.29 15.17
N ARG A 59 -8.40 24.45 14.80
CA ARG A 59 -7.69 23.57 15.75
C ARG A 59 -6.18 23.67 15.59
N LYS A 60 -5.48 23.68 16.72
CA LYS A 60 -4.03 23.45 16.77
C LYS A 60 -3.76 21.95 16.76
N ALA A 61 -2.53 21.53 16.41
CA ALA A 61 -2.12 20.11 16.38
C ALA A 61 -2.60 19.30 17.60
N PHE A 62 -2.35 19.79 18.81
CA PHE A 62 -2.79 19.13 20.04
C PHE A 62 -4.31 18.93 20.11
N HIS A 63 -5.11 19.92 19.68
CA HIS A 63 -6.57 19.79 19.67
C HIS A 63 -7.07 18.79 18.62
N ILE A 64 -6.32 18.57 17.54
CA ILE A 64 -6.66 17.57 16.51
C ILE A 64 -6.50 16.17 17.13
N ILE A 65 -5.33 15.89 17.69
CA ILE A 65 -5.00 14.59 18.31
C ILE A 65 -5.95 14.30 19.49
N SER A 66 -6.07 15.23 20.43
CA SER A 66 -6.91 15.05 21.63
C SER A 66 -8.40 14.86 21.31
N ARG A 67 -8.88 15.32 20.14
CA ARG A 67 -10.30 15.27 19.81
C ARG A 67 -10.87 13.84 19.89
N LEU A 68 -10.11 12.84 19.46
CA LEU A 68 -10.47 11.43 19.55
C LEU A 68 -9.79 10.70 20.71
N GLU A 69 -8.54 11.04 21.05
CA GLU A 69 -7.82 10.41 22.16
C GLU A 69 -8.56 10.57 23.51
N ASP A 70 -9.18 11.73 23.74
CA ASP A 70 -9.95 11.99 24.98
C ASP A 70 -11.17 11.06 25.15
N VAL A 71 -11.58 10.34 24.10
CA VAL A 71 -12.65 9.32 24.13
C VAL A 71 -12.15 7.92 23.80
N GLY A 72 -10.84 7.69 23.86
CA GLY A 72 -10.21 6.40 23.62
C GLY A 72 -10.25 5.95 22.16
N GLY A 73 -10.35 6.90 21.23
CA GLY A 73 -10.15 6.65 19.80
C GLY A 73 -8.84 7.26 19.32
N ASP A 74 -8.40 6.84 18.15
CA ASP A 74 -7.21 7.34 17.48
C ASP A 74 -7.54 7.82 16.06
N ILE A 75 -6.65 8.64 15.51
CA ILE A 75 -6.66 9.04 14.11
C ILE A 75 -5.25 8.92 13.58
N ASN A 76 -5.14 8.37 12.37
CA ASN A 76 -3.87 8.17 11.71
C ASN A 76 -4.02 8.41 10.21
N ALA A 77 -2.89 8.44 9.52
CA ALA A 77 -2.85 8.48 8.07
C ALA A 77 -1.72 7.61 7.53
N TYR A 78 -1.79 7.32 6.24
CA TYR A 78 -0.67 6.78 5.50
C TYR A 78 -0.72 7.25 4.06
N THR A 79 0.45 7.26 3.42
CA THR A 79 0.63 7.54 2.00
C THR A 79 1.35 6.39 1.33
N THR A 80 0.88 6.03 0.14
CA THR A 80 1.55 5.08 -0.75
C THR A 80 1.85 5.75 -2.08
N LYS A 81 2.35 4.98 -3.05
CA LYS A 81 2.57 5.47 -4.40
C LYS A 81 1.29 5.93 -5.11
N GLU A 82 0.12 5.42 -4.76
CA GLU A 82 -1.12 5.71 -5.51
C GLU A 82 -2.32 6.15 -4.66
N GLU A 83 -2.19 6.15 -3.33
CA GLU A 83 -3.27 6.52 -2.42
C GLU A 83 -2.74 7.12 -1.13
N THR A 84 -3.51 8.05 -0.57
CA THR A 84 -3.32 8.63 0.77
C THR A 84 -4.63 8.44 1.52
N CYS A 85 -4.54 8.00 2.77
CA CYS A 85 -5.69 7.65 3.58
C CYS A 85 -5.61 8.38 4.92
N VAL A 86 -6.71 9.00 5.35
CA VAL A 86 -6.91 9.42 6.75
C VAL A 86 -7.95 8.51 7.37
N TYR A 87 -7.62 7.84 8.46
CA TYR A 87 -8.49 6.87 9.09
C TYR A 87 -8.49 6.99 10.61
N ALA A 88 -9.54 6.48 11.24
CA ALA A 88 -9.71 6.55 12.68
C ALA A 88 -10.43 5.31 13.20
N SER A 89 -10.09 4.96 14.43
CA SER A 89 -10.70 3.90 15.22
C SER A 89 -11.27 4.52 16.50
N PHE A 90 -12.54 4.26 16.79
CA PHE A 90 -13.27 4.94 17.88
C PHE A 90 -14.49 4.13 18.35
N LEU A 91 -15.15 4.56 19.42
CA LEU A 91 -16.38 3.93 19.89
C LEU A 91 -17.58 4.33 19.02
N LYS A 92 -18.55 3.42 18.80
CA LYS A 92 -19.73 3.67 17.94
C LYS A 92 -20.54 4.95 18.25
N GLY A 93 -20.40 5.53 19.44
CA GLY A 93 -21.04 6.81 19.80
C GLY A 93 -20.39 8.03 19.15
N ASP A 94 -19.13 7.92 18.73
CA ASP A 94 -18.29 9.04 18.30
C ASP A 94 -18.18 9.19 16.77
N TYR A 95 -19.04 8.54 15.99
CA TYR A 95 -19.08 8.71 14.52
C TYR A 95 -19.16 10.19 14.09
N ALA A 96 -20.01 10.97 14.75
CA ALA A 96 -20.17 12.39 14.43
C ALA A 96 -18.92 13.21 14.78
N ARG A 97 -18.16 12.79 15.77
CA ARG A 97 -16.89 13.41 16.21
C ARG A 97 -15.76 13.06 15.25
N ALA A 98 -15.66 11.79 14.85
CA ALA A 98 -14.68 11.34 13.87
C ALA A 98 -14.92 12.00 12.49
N ALA A 99 -16.18 12.05 12.04
CA ALA A 99 -16.52 12.64 10.74
C ALA A 99 -16.27 14.14 10.70
N GLU A 100 -16.59 14.86 11.79
CA GLU A 100 -16.23 16.25 11.97
C GLU A 100 -14.71 16.47 11.88
N LEU A 101 -13.93 15.66 12.61
CA LEU A 101 -12.49 15.81 12.68
C LEU A 101 -11.83 15.52 11.33
N MET A 102 -12.20 14.41 10.67
CA MET A 102 -11.68 14.05 9.35
C MET A 102 -11.98 15.12 8.31
N GLN A 103 -13.19 15.68 8.34
CA GLN A 103 -13.58 16.78 7.46
C GLN A 103 -12.72 18.03 7.70
N ASP A 104 -12.50 18.38 8.97
CA ASP A 104 -11.69 19.54 9.36
C ASP A 104 -10.23 19.40 8.92
N VAL A 105 -9.61 18.25 9.17
CA VAL A 105 -8.20 18.02 8.78
C VAL A 105 -8.02 17.95 7.26
N LEU A 106 -8.95 17.32 6.53
CA LEU A 106 -8.82 17.16 5.08
C LEU A 106 -9.12 18.44 4.29
N PHE A 107 -10.11 19.23 4.72
CA PHE A 107 -10.61 20.36 3.92
C PHE A 107 -10.34 21.74 4.52
N HIS A 108 -9.96 21.82 5.81
CA HIS A 108 -9.71 23.08 6.51
C HIS A 108 -8.31 23.14 7.16
N SER A 109 -7.37 22.33 6.70
CA SER A 109 -5.96 22.43 7.13
C SER A 109 -5.36 23.78 6.74
N ALA A 110 -4.74 24.45 7.71
CA ALA A 110 -4.22 25.80 7.54
C ALA A 110 -2.75 25.83 7.06
N PHE A 111 -2.04 24.71 7.21
CA PHE A 111 -0.62 24.54 6.91
C PHE A 111 0.26 25.64 7.56
N PRO A 112 0.32 25.73 8.91
CA PRO A 112 1.03 26.82 9.58
C PRO A 112 2.52 26.79 9.24
N ALA A 113 3.08 27.93 8.80
CA ALA A 113 4.48 28.00 8.34
C ALA A 113 5.50 27.53 9.38
N ARG A 114 5.24 27.78 10.68
CA ARG A 114 6.09 27.31 11.77
C ARG A 114 6.09 25.78 11.88
N GLU A 115 4.94 25.14 11.70
CA GLU A 115 4.84 23.68 11.76
C GLU A 115 5.39 23.06 10.48
N LEU A 116 5.16 23.67 9.32
CA LEU A 116 5.74 23.24 8.05
C LEU A 116 7.27 23.13 8.13
N LYS A 117 7.93 24.14 8.69
CA LYS A 117 9.39 24.09 8.88
C LYS A 117 9.82 22.91 9.75
N LYS A 118 9.13 22.65 10.86
CA LYS A 118 9.45 21.55 11.76
C LYS A 118 9.20 20.19 11.12
N GLU A 119 8.09 20.02 10.41
CA GLU A 119 7.77 18.74 9.77
C GLU A 119 8.75 18.40 8.66
N LYS A 120 9.24 19.40 7.91
CA LYS A 120 10.34 19.17 6.96
C LYS A 120 11.59 18.63 7.66
N ASP A 121 11.97 19.20 8.80
CA ASP A 121 13.12 18.71 9.57
C ASP A 121 12.89 17.26 10.05
N ILE A 122 11.69 16.94 10.53
CA ILE A 122 11.30 15.58 10.95
C ILE A 122 11.36 14.58 9.78
N ILE A 123 10.83 14.95 8.61
CA ILE A 123 10.85 14.06 7.43
C ILE A 123 12.28 13.91 6.90
N ILE A 124 13.13 14.93 7.00
CA ILE A 124 14.55 14.80 6.66
C ILE A 124 15.24 13.80 7.60
N ASP A 125 14.94 13.84 8.90
CA ASP A 125 15.46 12.85 9.86
C ASP A 125 14.94 11.43 9.54
N GLU A 126 13.69 11.30 9.14
CA GLU A 126 13.12 10.03 8.67
C GLU A 126 13.84 9.51 7.41
N ILE A 127 14.06 10.35 6.40
CA ILE A 127 14.84 10.00 5.21
C ILE A 127 16.22 9.48 5.60
N ASN A 128 16.92 10.18 6.50
CA ASN A 128 18.24 9.74 6.97
C ASN A 128 18.16 8.38 7.69
N SER A 129 17.14 8.17 8.52
CA SER A 129 16.91 6.88 9.18
C SER A 129 16.69 5.74 8.18
N TYR A 130 15.95 5.98 7.09
CA TYR A 130 15.75 5.00 6.02
C TYR A 130 17.04 4.75 5.22
N LEU A 131 17.85 5.78 4.97
CA LEU A 131 19.14 5.64 4.30
C LEU A 131 20.13 4.79 5.12
N ASP A 132 19.99 4.80 6.44
CA ASP A 132 20.76 4.00 7.39
C ASP A 132 20.20 2.56 7.59
N ASP A 133 19.07 2.20 6.97
CA ASP A 133 18.51 0.84 6.95
C ASP A 133 18.59 0.21 5.55
N PRO A 134 19.65 -0.57 5.24
CA PRO A 134 19.81 -1.22 3.95
C PRO A 134 18.73 -2.25 3.61
N ALA A 135 18.05 -2.83 4.61
CA ALA A 135 17.02 -3.83 4.39
C ALA A 135 15.74 -3.20 3.82
N ASP A 136 15.44 -1.96 4.19
CA ASP A 136 14.30 -1.20 3.68
C ASP A 136 14.69 -0.38 2.45
N LEU A 137 15.84 0.30 2.47
CA LEU A 137 16.33 1.14 1.36
C LEU A 137 16.40 0.39 0.02
N ILE A 138 16.75 -0.89 0.05
CA ILE A 138 16.89 -1.71 -1.17
C ILE A 138 15.58 -1.83 -1.96
N PHE A 139 14.42 -1.77 -1.30
CA PHE A 139 13.12 -1.84 -1.97
C PHE A 139 12.86 -0.59 -2.79
N ASP A 140 13.12 0.59 -2.21
CA ASP A 140 12.93 1.86 -2.89
C ASP A 140 13.92 2.06 -4.05
N GLU A 141 15.21 1.79 -3.84
CA GLU A 141 16.20 1.87 -4.93
C GLU A 141 15.92 0.84 -6.03
N PHE A 142 15.42 -0.34 -5.67
CA PHE A 142 15.01 -1.34 -6.65
C PHE A 142 13.87 -0.84 -7.52
N GLU A 143 12.82 -0.26 -6.93
CA GLU A 143 11.71 0.29 -7.69
C GLU A 143 12.08 1.53 -8.52
N ASP A 144 12.97 2.39 -8.00
CA ASP A 144 13.51 3.52 -8.76
C ASP A 144 14.25 3.06 -10.02
N HIS A 145 15.10 2.03 -9.89
CA HIS A 145 15.76 1.42 -11.04
C HIS A 145 14.78 0.68 -11.97
N LEU A 146 13.83 -0.07 -11.40
CA LEU A 146 12.84 -0.85 -12.15
C LEU A 146 11.97 0.04 -13.04
N PHE A 147 11.59 1.21 -12.52
CA PHE A 147 10.73 2.19 -13.19
C PHE A 147 11.46 3.49 -13.50
N LYS A 148 12.75 3.40 -13.85
CA LYS A 148 13.62 4.55 -14.09
C LYS A 148 12.96 5.62 -14.96
N GLY A 149 12.89 6.84 -14.44
CA GLY A 149 12.30 8.00 -15.13
C GLY A 149 10.77 8.06 -15.09
N HIS A 150 10.10 7.13 -14.40
CA HIS A 150 8.65 7.15 -14.20
C HIS A 150 8.29 7.48 -12.74
N PRO A 151 7.27 8.32 -12.47
CA PRO A 151 6.91 8.72 -11.10
C PRO A 151 6.58 7.58 -10.13
N ILE A 152 6.14 6.42 -10.64
CA ILE A 152 5.88 5.23 -9.79
C ILE A 152 7.17 4.67 -9.16
N GLY A 153 8.34 4.87 -9.75
CA GLY A 153 9.61 4.40 -9.18
C GLY A 153 10.09 5.23 -7.99
N ARG A 154 9.63 6.48 -7.90
CA ARG A 154 10.10 7.44 -6.89
C ARG A 154 9.82 6.97 -5.47
N ASN A 155 10.78 7.25 -4.59
CA ASN A 155 10.60 7.12 -3.15
C ASN A 155 9.47 8.06 -2.68
N ILE A 156 8.60 7.56 -1.80
CA ILE A 156 7.46 8.30 -1.24
C ILE A 156 7.93 9.49 -0.39
N LEU A 157 9.05 9.36 0.33
CA LEU A 157 9.57 10.39 1.23
C LEU A 157 10.10 11.62 0.50
N GLY A 158 10.43 11.50 -0.78
CA GLY A 158 11.00 12.59 -1.56
C GLY A 158 12.52 12.64 -1.55
N THR A 159 13.04 13.84 -1.79
CA THR A 159 14.46 14.18 -1.65
C THR A 159 14.61 15.34 -0.67
N ILE A 160 15.76 15.42 0.00
CA ILE A 160 16.05 16.51 0.95
C ILE A 160 16.00 17.87 0.23
N GLU A 161 16.46 17.92 -1.02
CA GLU A 161 16.44 19.12 -1.87
C GLU A 161 15.00 19.57 -2.12
N SER A 162 14.15 18.69 -2.64
CA SER A 162 12.73 18.99 -2.91
C SER A 162 12.00 19.44 -1.64
N LEU A 163 12.19 18.71 -0.52
CA LEU A 163 11.55 19.05 0.75
C LEU A 163 11.95 20.43 1.26
N ARG A 164 13.20 20.86 1.07
CA ARG A 164 13.65 22.19 1.48
C ARG A 164 12.96 23.30 0.69
N ASP A 165 12.69 23.07 -0.59
CA ASP A 165 12.13 24.06 -1.50
C ASP A 165 10.59 24.19 -1.41
N ILE A 166 9.87 23.15 -0.98
CA ILE A 166 8.40 23.15 -0.92
C ILE A 166 7.84 24.24 0.01
N GLU A 167 7.03 25.17 -0.48
CA GLU A 167 6.36 26.15 0.36
C GLU A 167 4.86 25.86 0.54
N ARG A 168 4.22 26.59 1.46
CA ARG A 168 2.77 26.47 1.70
C ARG A 168 1.92 26.63 0.42
N PRO A 169 2.22 27.57 -0.50
CA PRO A 169 1.47 27.66 -1.75
C PRO A 169 1.54 26.39 -2.60
N ASP A 170 2.66 25.67 -2.58
CA ASP A 170 2.84 24.43 -3.34
C ASP A 170 1.97 23.30 -2.77
N ILE A 171 1.87 23.20 -1.44
CA ILE A 171 0.93 22.28 -0.78
C ILE A 171 -0.52 22.56 -1.24
N ILE A 172 -0.94 23.82 -1.22
CA ILE A 172 -2.30 24.19 -1.62
C ILE A 172 -2.56 23.85 -3.09
N LYS A 173 -1.56 24.10 -3.96
CA LYS A 173 -1.62 23.75 -5.38
C LYS A 173 -1.70 22.24 -5.59
N PHE A 174 -0.90 21.45 -4.87
CA PHE A 174 -0.95 19.99 -4.91
C PHE A 174 -2.33 19.45 -4.51
N LEU A 175 -2.91 19.99 -3.44
CA LEU A 175 -4.28 19.64 -3.01
C LEU A 175 -5.32 20.02 -4.07
N ASP A 176 -5.23 21.21 -4.68
CA ASP A 176 -6.18 21.61 -5.74
C ASP A 176 -6.08 20.76 -7.01
N ASP A 177 -4.89 20.27 -7.33
CA ASP A 177 -4.65 19.45 -8.52
C ASP A 177 -5.07 17.98 -8.31
N ASN A 178 -4.91 17.45 -7.10
CA ASN A 178 -5.02 16.01 -6.85
C ASN A 178 -6.20 15.60 -5.95
N TYR A 179 -6.64 16.43 -4.99
CA TYR A 179 -7.71 16.07 -4.05
C TYR A 179 -9.09 16.34 -4.64
N ALA A 180 -9.43 15.59 -5.70
CA ALA A 180 -10.74 15.62 -6.33
C ALA A 180 -11.76 14.83 -5.52
N THR A 181 -12.92 15.41 -5.23
CA THR A 181 -14.00 14.72 -4.51
C THR A 181 -14.52 13.51 -5.28
N SER A 182 -14.45 13.52 -6.62
CA SER A 182 -14.76 12.37 -7.47
C SER A 182 -13.81 11.18 -7.29
N GLU A 183 -12.66 11.40 -6.65
CA GLU A 183 -11.60 10.41 -6.42
C GLU A 183 -11.44 10.08 -4.92
N MET A 184 -12.50 10.32 -4.14
CA MET A 184 -12.56 10.04 -2.71
C MET A 184 -13.58 8.94 -2.39
N VAL A 185 -13.20 8.06 -1.46
CA VAL A 185 -14.11 7.10 -0.83
C VAL A 185 -14.10 7.31 0.67
N VAL A 186 -15.28 7.52 1.25
CA VAL A 186 -15.49 7.44 2.70
C VAL A 186 -15.99 6.04 3.02
N CYS A 187 -15.19 5.30 3.78
CA CYS A 187 -15.44 3.92 4.16
C CYS A 187 -15.72 3.82 5.65
N SER A 188 -16.65 2.96 6.05
CA SER A 188 -16.89 2.68 7.47
C SER A 188 -17.19 1.22 7.75
N VAL A 189 -16.63 0.71 8.84
CA VAL A 189 -16.98 -0.60 9.41
C VAL A 189 -17.33 -0.40 10.88
N GLY A 190 -18.57 -0.70 11.28
CA GLY A 190 -18.97 -0.60 12.69
C GLY A 190 -20.46 -0.73 12.96
N ASN A 191 -20.84 -0.68 14.25
CA ASN A 191 -22.22 -0.91 14.68
C ASN A 191 -23.09 0.35 14.64
N ILE A 192 -23.46 0.78 13.43
CA ILE A 192 -24.41 1.86 13.17
C ILE A 192 -25.31 1.45 11.99
N ALA A 193 -26.55 1.95 11.95
CA ALA A 193 -27.42 1.73 10.80
C ALA A 193 -27.00 2.66 9.65
N PHE A 194 -27.07 2.18 8.40
CA PHE A 194 -26.63 2.92 7.22
C PHE A 194 -27.21 4.33 7.13
N ASP A 195 -28.53 4.49 7.29
CA ASP A 195 -29.19 5.80 7.22
C ASP A 195 -28.66 6.80 8.26
N LYS A 196 -28.32 6.31 9.47
CA LYS A 196 -27.76 7.15 10.54
C LYS A 196 -26.34 7.59 10.18
N TRP A 197 -25.52 6.67 9.68
CA TRP A 197 -24.17 6.98 9.23
C TRP A 197 -24.18 7.94 8.02
N LEU A 198 -25.04 7.68 7.04
CA LEU A 198 -25.24 8.52 5.86
C LEU A 198 -25.62 9.96 6.24
N ASN A 199 -26.51 10.15 7.22
CA ASN A 199 -26.87 11.48 7.72
C ASN A 199 -25.67 12.20 8.37
N ILE A 200 -24.82 11.48 9.12
CA ILE A 200 -23.60 12.04 9.70
C ILE A 200 -22.63 12.46 8.59
N VAL A 201 -22.37 11.58 7.62
CA VAL A 201 -21.45 11.87 6.53
C VAL A 201 -21.96 13.01 5.66
N ARG A 202 -23.25 13.04 5.30
CA ARG A 202 -23.87 14.16 4.57
C ARG A 202 -23.71 15.49 5.29
N LYS A 203 -23.89 15.52 6.61
CA LYS A 203 -23.74 16.75 7.41
C LYS A 203 -22.34 17.36 7.29
N TYR A 204 -21.29 16.54 7.23
CA TYR A 204 -19.91 17.04 7.22
C TYR A 204 -19.31 17.12 5.81
N PHE A 205 -19.57 16.13 4.96
CA PHE A 205 -18.97 16.02 3.63
C PHE A 205 -19.90 16.47 2.49
N GLY A 206 -21.18 16.72 2.75
CA GLY A 206 -22.17 17.06 1.71
C GLY A 206 -21.96 18.42 1.06
N ASP A 207 -21.56 19.42 1.84
CA ASP A 207 -21.35 20.80 1.35
C ASP A 207 -19.93 21.04 0.80
N ILE A 208 -19.08 20.01 0.77
CA ILE A 208 -17.74 20.12 0.17
C ILE A 208 -17.90 20.35 -1.34
N PRO A 209 -17.29 21.41 -1.91
CA PRO A 209 -17.40 21.70 -3.34
C PRO A 209 -16.94 20.53 -4.20
N ALA A 210 -17.76 20.19 -5.20
CA ALA A 210 -17.41 19.15 -6.16
C ALA A 210 -16.14 19.53 -6.93
N LYS A 211 -15.16 18.61 -6.96
CA LYS A 211 -13.94 18.70 -7.76
C LYS A 211 -13.77 17.43 -8.57
N SER A 212 -13.48 17.59 -9.85
CA SER A 212 -13.17 16.48 -10.75
C SER A 212 -11.67 16.33 -10.92
N ARG A 213 -11.21 15.10 -11.15
CA ARG A 213 -9.81 14.79 -11.40
C ARG A 213 -9.32 15.49 -12.67
N LYS A 214 -8.31 16.36 -12.54
CA LYS A 214 -7.71 17.05 -13.69
C LYS A 214 -6.65 16.19 -14.41
N ARG A 215 -5.85 15.43 -13.65
CA ARG A 215 -4.67 14.70 -14.16
C ARG A 215 -4.97 13.22 -14.39
N ARG A 216 -4.49 12.68 -15.53
CA ARG A 216 -4.43 11.23 -15.78
C ARG A 216 -3.01 10.72 -15.49
N ARG A 217 -2.90 9.57 -14.82
CA ARG A 217 -1.61 8.90 -14.59
C ARG A 217 -1.00 8.50 -15.93
N LYS A 218 0.30 8.73 -16.10
CA LYS A 218 1.07 8.20 -17.23
C LYS A 218 1.19 6.69 -17.07
N THR A 219 1.04 5.96 -18.18
CA THR A 219 1.16 4.51 -18.18
C THR A 219 2.61 4.06 -18.21
N VAL A 220 2.92 3.00 -17.46
CA VAL A 220 4.27 2.42 -17.45
C VAL A 220 4.49 1.57 -18.71
N HIS A 221 5.44 1.96 -19.55
CA HIS A 221 5.78 1.23 -20.78
C HIS A 221 7.16 0.56 -20.68
N ASP A 222 8.17 1.30 -20.27
CA ASP A 222 9.56 0.87 -20.32
C ASP A 222 9.92 -0.06 -19.16
N PHE A 223 10.70 -1.09 -19.46
CA PHE A 223 11.31 -2.00 -18.50
C PHE A 223 12.58 -2.57 -19.12
N SER A 224 13.66 -2.64 -18.34
CA SER A 224 14.87 -3.33 -18.75
C SER A 224 15.34 -4.27 -17.65
N SER A 225 15.55 -5.54 -17.99
CA SER A 225 16.29 -6.47 -17.14
C SER A 225 17.75 -6.00 -17.03
N GLN A 226 18.21 -5.82 -15.79
CA GLN A 226 19.59 -5.47 -15.46
C GLN A 226 19.97 -6.11 -14.13
N ASN A 227 21.26 -6.35 -13.93
CA ASN A 227 21.82 -6.76 -12.65
C ASN A 227 22.72 -5.63 -12.16
N ILE A 228 22.34 -4.98 -11.06
CA ILE A 228 23.07 -3.90 -10.43
C ILE A 228 23.64 -4.40 -9.11
N THR A 229 24.92 -4.12 -8.88
CA THR A 229 25.57 -4.35 -7.60
C THR A 229 26.15 -3.03 -7.13
N GLN A 230 25.86 -2.67 -5.88
CA GLN A 230 26.35 -1.45 -5.26
C GLN A 230 27.12 -1.81 -3.99
N GLU A 231 28.27 -1.19 -3.81
CA GLU A 231 29.03 -1.25 -2.56
C GLU A 231 28.33 -0.37 -1.53
N LYS A 232 27.92 -0.95 -0.40
CA LYS A 232 27.31 -0.23 0.72
C LYS A 232 28.01 -0.67 2.01
N ASN A 233 28.01 0.19 3.02
CA ASN A 233 28.63 -0.15 4.30
C ASN A 233 27.71 -1.04 5.14
N THR A 234 27.49 -2.29 4.71
CA THR A 234 26.59 -3.25 5.37
C THR A 234 27.35 -4.45 5.95
N PHE A 235 26.84 -5.00 7.05
CA PHE A 235 27.37 -6.24 7.63
C PHE A 235 26.96 -7.47 6.81
N GLN A 236 25.73 -7.48 6.28
CA GLN A 236 25.19 -8.54 5.44
C GLN A 236 25.01 -8.04 4.01
N VAL A 237 25.02 -8.96 3.06
CA VAL A 237 24.56 -8.70 1.70
C VAL A 237 23.05 -8.65 1.72
N HIS A 238 22.49 -7.61 1.10
CA HIS A 238 21.07 -7.49 0.83
C HIS A 238 20.86 -7.67 -0.67
N ALA A 239 19.98 -8.58 -1.07
CA ALA A 239 19.75 -8.87 -2.48
C ALA A 239 18.26 -8.92 -2.76
N LEU A 240 17.87 -8.24 -3.84
CA LEU A 240 16.50 -8.16 -4.29
C LEU A 240 16.44 -8.49 -5.78
N THR A 241 15.55 -9.41 -6.17
CA THR A 241 15.37 -9.83 -7.56
C THR A 241 13.90 -9.87 -7.89
N GLY A 242 13.49 -9.25 -8.99
CA GLY A 242 12.08 -9.14 -9.32
C GLY A 242 11.84 -8.59 -10.71
N THR A 243 10.58 -8.31 -11.02
CA THR A 243 10.16 -7.79 -12.32
C THR A 243 8.81 -7.08 -12.21
N ARG A 244 8.35 -6.55 -13.34
CA ARG A 244 6.98 -6.06 -13.48
C ARG A 244 5.99 -7.22 -13.43
N ALA A 245 4.88 -6.98 -12.76
CA ALA A 245 3.82 -7.93 -12.53
C ALA A 245 2.47 -7.39 -13.02
N TYR A 246 1.42 -8.20 -12.84
CA TYR A 246 0.08 -7.84 -13.27
C TYR A 246 -0.45 -6.60 -12.54
N PRO A 247 -1.24 -5.74 -13.22
CA PRO A 247 -1.96 -4.66 -12.56
C PRO A 247 -3.09 -5.17 -11.69
N VAL A 248 -3.56 -4.30 -10.79
CA VAL A 248 -4.64 -4.58 -9.84
C VAL A 248 -5.95 -5.00 -10.54
N LYS A 249 -6.21 -4.56 -11.77
CA LYS A 249 -7.41 -4.96 -12.53
C LYS A 249 -7.25 -6.25 -13.34
N ASP A 250 -6.05 -6.82 -13.43
CA ASP A 250 -5.84 -8.09 -14.15
C ASP A 250 -6.51 -9.25 -13.39
N LYS A 251 -7.20 -10.13 -14.12
CA LYS A 251 -7.86 -11.31 -13.54
C LYS A 251 -6.85 -12.34 -13.01
N ARG A 252 -5.65 -12.40 -13.60
CA ARG A 252 -4.56 -13.31 -13.24
C ARG A 252 -3.85 -12.91 -11.93
N ARG A 253 -4.11 -11.71 -11.39
CA ARG A 253 -3.49 -11.24 -10.13
C ARG A 253 -3.72 -12.18 -8.96
N ILE A 254 -4.87 -12.85 -8.87
CA ILE A 254 -5.20 -13.75 -7.75
C ILE A 254 -4.35 -15.03 -7.87
N THR A 255 -4.18 -15.54 -9.09
CA THR A 255 -3.23 -16.61 -9.39
C THR A 255 -1.81 -16.21 -9.00
N LEU A 256 -1.41 -14.97 -9.30
CA LEU A 256 -0.09 -14.47 -8.93
C LEU A 256 0.08 -14.28 -7.42
N HIS A 257 -0.94 -13.83 -6.68
CA HIS A 257 -0.90 -13.81 -5.20
C HIS A 257 -0.72 -15.22 -4.63
N LEU A 258 -1.41 -16.22 -5.18
CA LEU A 258 -1.23 -17.61 -4.75
C LEU A 258 0.17 -18.14 -5.08
N LEU A 259 0.70 -17.83 -6.27
CA LEU A 259 2.07 -18.15 -6.66
C LEU A 259 3.09 -17.49 -5.71
N ASN A 260 2.92 -16.21 -5.39
CA ASN A 260 3.77 -15.48 -4.44
C ASN A 260 3.73 -16.12 -3.04
N ASN A 261 2.54 -16.47 -2.55
CA ASN A 261 2.38 -17.14 -1.26
C ASN A 261 3.13 -18.49 -1.20
N ILE A 262 3.16 -19.25 -2.31
CA ILE A 262 3.92 -20.51 -2.41
C ILE A 262 5.44 -20.25 -2.44
N LEU A 263 5.87 -19.21 -3.16
CA LEU A 263 7.27 -18.88 -3.36
C LEU A 263 7.94 -18.42 -2.05
N GLY A 264 7.49 -17.29 -1.50
CA GLY A 264 8.14 -16.61 -0.38
C GLY A 264 7.18 -15.78 0.46
N GLY A 265 5.87 -16.09 0.43
CA GLY A 265 4.90 -15.42 1.29
C GLY A 265 5.11 -15.65 2.79
N PRO A 266 4.23 -15.09 3.64
CA PRO A 266 4.44 -14.99 5.09
C PRO A 266 4.44 -16.34 5.83
N GLY A 267 4.05 -17.43 5.18
CA GLY A 267 4.15 -18.77 5.75
C GLY A 267 5.62 -19.22 5.84
N LEU A 268 6.06 -19.64 7.03
CA LEU A 268 7.41 -20.23 7.23
C LEU A 268 7.65 -21.51 6.41
N ASN A 269 6.58 -22.14 5.93
CA ASN A 269 6.64 -23.30 5.04
C ASN A 269 6.69 -22.93 3.54
N SER A 270 6.83 -21.65 3.19
CA SER A 270 7.05 -21.22 1.80
C SER A 270 8.36 -21.78 1.25
N ARG A 271 8.47 -21.90 -0.07
CA ARG A 271 9.61 -22.57 -0.71
C ARG A 271 10.94 -21.93 -0.34
N LEU A 272 11.01 -20.60 -0.38
CA LEU A 272 12.22 -19.85 -0.09
C LEU A 272 12.58 -19.92 1.40
N ASN A 273 11.62 -19.76 2.32
CA ASN A 273 11.89 -19.96 3.75
C ASN A 273 12.41 -21.38 4.05
N MET A 274 11.76 -22.41 3.51
CA MET A 274 12.21 -23.78 3.73
C MET A 274 13.60 -24.07 3.15
N THR A 275 13.92 -23.48 1.99
CA THR A 275 15.18 -23.79 1.29
C THR A 275 16.34 -22.91 1.72
N LEU A 276 16.16 -21.60 1.87
CA LEU A 276 17.23 -20.68 2.28
C LEU A 276 17.47 -20.68 3.80
N ARG A 277 16.38 -20.65 4.58
CA ARG A 277 16.46 -20.54 6.04
C ARG A 277 16.52 -21.91 6.71
N GLU A 278 15.49 -22.74 6.57
CA GLU A 278 15.36 -23.96 7.39
C GLU A 278 16.33 -25.09 6.99
N ARG A 279 16.52 -25.34 5.67
CA ARG A 279 17.37 -26.46 5.21
C ARG A 279 18.85 -26.11 5.15
N ASN A 280 19.17 -24.89 4.76
CA ASN A 280 20.54 -24.49 4.45
C ASN A 280 21.13 -23.51 5.47
N GLY A 281 20.30 -22.78 6.23
CA GLY A 281 20.77 -21.76 7.17
C GLY A 281 21.56 -20.64 6.51
N TYR A 282 21.28 -20.31 5.25
CA TYR A 282 22.04 -19.29 4.51
C TYR A 282 21.53 -17.86 4.76
N SER A 283 20.24 -17.73 5.09
CA SER A 283 19.54 -16.44 5.16
C SER A 283 18.58 -16.47 6.34
N TYR A 284 18.54 -15.39 7.12
CA TYR A 284 17.55 -15.26 8.20
C TYR A 284 16.26 -14.62 7.69
N GLN A 285 16.37 -13.54 6.92
CA GLN A 285 15.25 -12.90 6.25
C GLN A 285 15.19 -13.36 4.81
N THR A 286 14.03 -13.87 4.40
CA THR A 286 13.76 -14.24 3.01
C THR A 286 12.27 -14.18 2.78
N GLU A 287 11.86 -13.42 1.79
CA GLU A 287 10.47 -13.20 1.48
C GLU A 287 10.27 -12.83 0.01
N SER A 288 9.02 -12.90 -0.43
CA SER A 288 8.63 -12.42 -1.75
C SER A 288 7.35 -11.59 -1.67
N HIS A 289 7.36 -10.48 -2.40
CA HIS A 289 6.29 -9.49 -2.39
C HIS A 289 5.67 -9.36 -3.77
N TYR A 290 4.35 -9.22 -3.80
CA TYR A 290 3.62 -8.85 -5.00
C TYR A 290 2.75 -7.62 -4.71
N THR A 291 3.11 -6.49 -5.32
CA THR A 291 2.43 -5.21 -5.18
C THR A 291 1.76 -4.83 -6.49
N PRO A 292 0.43 -4.99 -6.63
CA PRO A 292 -0.29 -4.52 -7.81
C PRO A 292 -0.61 -3.03 -7.73
N TYR A 293 -0.26 -2.28 -8.78
CA TYR A 293 -0.65 -0.90 -9.02
C TYR A 293 -1.77 -0.80 -10.06
N SER A 294 -2.26 0.40 -10.33
CA SER A 294 -3.38 0.65 -11.23
C SER A 294 -3.18 0.13 -12.67
N ASP A 295 -1.96 0.21 -13.20
CA ASP A 295 -1.60 -0.13 -14.59
C ASP A 295 -0.37 -1.04 -14.73
N THR A 296 0.30 -1.37 -13.63
CA THR A 296 1.39 -2.36 -13.57
C THR A 296 1.43 -3.00 -12.18
N GLY A 297 2.42 -3.82 -11.89
CA GLY A 297 2.69 -4.33 -10.54
C GLY A 297 4.17 -4.64 -10.41
N VAL A 298 4.60 -5.02 -9.21
CA VAL A 298 5.96 -5.49 -8.94
C VAL A 298 5.87 -6.83 -8.24
N LEU A 299 6.61 -7.82 -8.73
CA LEU A 299 6.92 -9.03 -7.98
C LEU A 299 8.41 -9.00 -7.66
N ASN A 300 8.78 -9.18 -6.40
CA ASN A 300 10.19 -9.30 -6.01
C ASN A 300 10.42 -10.40 -4.97
N VAL A 301 11.67 -10.82 -4.87
CA VAL A 301 12.21 -11.75 -3.88
C VAL A 301 13.36 -11.04 -3.19
N TYR A 302 13.28 -10.92 -1.88
CA TYR A 302 14.31 -10.34 -1.03
C TYR A 302 14.97 -11.43 -0.16
N PHE A 303 16.28 -11.34 0.03
CA PHE A 303 17.00 -12.10 1.05
C PHE A 303 18.23 -11.35 1.56
N SER A 304 18.64 -11.65 2.80
CA SER A 304 19.87 -11.15 3.42
C SER A 304 20.78 -12.28 3.92
N CYS A 305 22.08 -12.20 3.61
CA CYS A 305 23.03 -13.29 3.93
C CYS A 305 24.48 -12.80 4.12
N ASP A 306 25.34 -13.66 4.65
CA ASP A 306 26.78 -13.37 4.71
C ASP A 306 27.38 -13.27 3.29
N LYS A 307 28.40 -12.42 3.12
CA LYS A 307 29.05 -12.17 1.81
C LYS A 307 29.49 -13.45 1.11
N ASN A 308 29.99 -14.44 1.86
CA ASN A 308 30.44 -15.73 1.32
C ASN A 308 29.30 -16.72 0.98
N LYS A 309 28.04 -16.36 1.25
CA LYS A 309 26.82 -17.14 0.93
C LYS A 309 26.02 -16.58 -0.24
N LEU A 310 26.34 -15.38 -0.72
CA LEU A 310 25.58 -14.68 -1.77
C LEU A 310 25.30 -15.58 -2.99
N ASN A 311 26.33 -16.20 -3.56
CA ASN A 311 26.18 -17.02 -4.75
C ASN A 311 25.31 -18.26 -4.47
N GLN A 312 25.49 -18.90 -3.31
CA GLN A 312 24.66 -20.04 -2.91
C GLN A 312 23.19 -19.64 -2.72
N CYS A 313 22.92 -18.47 -2.11
CA CYS A 313 21.57 -17.94 -1.96
C CYS A 313 20.92 -17.68 -3.32
N ARG A 314 21.62 -16.98 -4.23
CA ARG A 314 21.16 -16.73 -5.60
C ARG A 314 20.85 -18.04 -6.32
N ASP A 315 21.75 -19.01 -6.27
CA ASP A 315 21.54 -20.31 -6.91
C ASP A 315 20.33 -21.07 -6.36
N VAL A 316 19.99 -20.90 -5.09
CA VAL A 316 18.78 -21.48 -4.48
C VAL A 316 17.54 -20.73 -4.96
N VAL A 317 17.53 -19.40 -4.95
CA VAL A 317 16.41 -18.58 -5.45
C VAL A 317 16.09 -18.94 -6.89
N TYR A 318 17.07 -18.81 -7.80
CA TYR A 318 16.88 -19.07 -9.22
C TYR A 318 16.44 -20.51 -9.49
N ARG A 319 16.90 -21.48 -8.71
CA ARG A 319 16.46 -22.88 -8.81
C ARG A 319 15.00 -23.06 -8.39
N GLU A 320 14.54 -22.42 -7.31
CA GLU A 320 13.14 -22.48 -6.93
C GLU A 320 12.22 -21.75 -7.94
N LEU A 321 12.68 -20.63 -8.52
CA LEU A 321 11.97 -19.97 -9.63
C LEU A 321 11.83 -20.90 -10.85
N ARG A 322 12.92 -21.56 -11.28
CA ARG A 322 12.89 -22.56 -12.38
C ARG A 322 11.95 -23.72 -12.08
N LYS A 323 11.93 -24.22 -10.84
CA LYS A 323 11.01 -25.31 -10.45
C LYS A 323 9.56 -24.88 -10.58
N LEU A 324 9.20 -23.66 -10.15
CA LEU A 324 7.83 -23.16 -10.31
C LEU A 324 7.42 -23.01 -11.77
N ARG A 325 8.37 -22.74 -12.67
CA ARG A 325 8.15 -22.64 -14.12
C ARG A 325 8.07 -23.97 -14.86
N THR A 326 8.73 -25.00 -14.36
CA THR A 326 8.91 -26.28 -15.09
C THR A 326 8.21 -27.46 -14.42
N GLN A 327 7.87 -27.36 -13.14
CA GLN A 327 7.24 -28.43 -12.38
C GLN A 327 5.82 -28.03 -12.00
N ARG A 328 4.84 -28.67 -12.66
CA ARG A 328 3.43 -28.55 -12.32
C ARG A 328 3.19 -28.96 -10.87
N LEU A 329 2.41 -28.17 -10.13
CA LEU A 329 2.04 -28.51 -8.76
C LEU A 329 1.16 -29.77 -8.72
N GLY A 330 1.48 -30.68 -7.79
CA GLY A 330 0.61 -31.81 -7.49
C GLY A 330 -0.68 -31.37 -6.81
N SER A 331 -1.75 -32.15 -6.96
CA SER A 331 -3.09 -31.82 -6.43
C SER A 331 -3.08 -31.50 -4.93
N LEU A 332 -2.32 -32.25 -4.13
CA LEU A 332 -2.21 -32.02 -2.69
C LEU A 332 -1.46 -30.71 -2.35
N GLN A 333 -0.43 -30.37 -3.12
CA GLN A 333 0.34 -29.13 -2.90
C GLN A 333 -0.53 -27.92 -3.21
N LEU A 334 -1.25 -27.95 -4.34
CA LEU A 334 -2.17 -26.89 -4.73
C LEU A 334 -3.30 -26.72 -3.70
N LEU A 335 -3.91 -27.83 -3.25
CA LEU A 335 -4.96 -27.79 -2.23
C LEU A 335 -4.47 -27.13 -0.92
N LYS A 336 -3.25 -27.47 -0.46
CA LYS A 336 -2.66 -26.87 0.74
C LYS A 336 -2.39 -25.38 0.57
N ALA A 337 -1.83 -24.98 -0.57
CA ALA A 337 -1.53 -23.57 -0.86
C ALA A 337 -2.81 -22.72 -0.89
N LYS A 338 -3.88 -23.21 -1.53
CA LYS A 338 -5.19 -22.56 -1.54
C LYS A 338 -5.75 -22.39 -0.13
N LYS A 339 -5.79 -23.48 0.66
CA LYS A 339 -6.27 -23.44 2.04
C LYS A 339 -5.49 -22.45 2.91
N GLN A 340 -4.17 -22.39 2.73
CA GLN A 340 -3.32 -21.45 3.45
C GLN A 340 -3.67 -19.99 3.09
N LEU A 341 -3.74 -19.66 1.80
CA LEU A 341 -4.07 -18.30 1.37
C LEU A 341 -5.49 -17.89 1.83
N ILE A 342 -6.48 -18.77 1.68
CA ILE A 342 -7.85 -18.53 2.15
C ILE A 342 -7.86 -18.28 3.67
N GLY A 343 -7.13 -19.08 4.45
CA GLY A 343 -7.02 -18.89 5.89
C GLY A 343 -6.37 -17.56 6.28
N GLN A 344 -5.28 -17.17 5.60
CA GLN A 344 -4.61 -15.89 5.82
C GLN A 344 -5.54 -14.70 5.54
N VAL A 345 -6.27 -14.73 4.41
CA VAL A 345 -7.25 -13.69 4.05
C VAL A 345 -8.36 -13.63 5.10
N ALA A 346 -8.91 -14.78 5.51
CA ALA A 346 -9.97 -14.83 6.52
C ALA A 346 -9.53 -14.24 7.87
N ILE A 347 -8.35 -14.63 8.38
CA ILE A 347 -7.80 -14.12 9.64
C ILE A 347 -7.55 -12.61 9.56
N SER A 348 -6.97 -12.12 8.46
CA SER A 348 -6.73 -10.68 8.28
C SER A 348 -8.03 -9.85 8.28
N SER A 349 -9.14 -10.45 7.84
CA SER A 349 -10.45 -9.79 7.79
C SER A 349 -11.14 -9.70 9.16
N GLU A 350 -10.61 -10.36 10.20
CA GLU A 350 -11.13 -10.23 11.58
C GLU A 350 -10.70 -8.91 12.24
N ASN A 351 -9.60 -8.31 11.78
CA ASN A 351 -9.24 -6.95 12.16
C ASN A 351 -10.11 -5.97 11.34
N TYR A 352 -11.09 -5.35 11.99
CA TYR A 352 -12.04 -4.46 11.32
C TYR A 352 -11.44 -3.15 10.81
N GLU A 353 -10.30 -2.70 11.34
CA GLU A 353 -9.55 -1.59 10.76
C GLU A 353 -8.93 -2.02 9.43
N SER A 354 -8.23 -3.16 9.41
CA SER A 354 -7.63 -3.70 8.18
C SER A 354 -8.70 -4.02 7.13
N LEU A 355 -9.85 -4.55 7.56
CA LEU A 355 -11.00 -4.79 6.69
C LEU A 355 -11.57 -3.50 6.09
N MET A 356 -11.67 -2.44 6.90
CA MET A 356 -12.16 -1.13 6.48
C MET A 356 -11.23 -0.51 5.43
N LEU A 357 -9.90 -0.60 5.62
CA LEU A 357 -8.90 -0.16 4.64
C LEU A 357 -8.97 -0.98 3.34
N ALA A 358 -9.06 -2.31 3.45
CA ALA A 358 -9.23 -3.18 2.29
C ALA A 358 -10.53 -2.89 1.53
N MET A 359 -11.62 -2.61 2.26
CA MET A 359 -12.91 -2.23 1.70
C MET A 359 -12.85 -0.89 0.97
N ALA A 360 -12.21 0.12 1.56
CA ALA A 360 -12.01 1.43 0.96
C ALA A 360 -11.23 1.30 -0.37
N LYS A 361 -10.11 0.57 -0.35
CA LYS A 361 -9.25 0.36 -1.52
C LYS A 361 -9.94 -0.43 -2.64
N SER A 362 -10.63 -1.52 -2.29
CA SER A 362 -11.38 -2.31 -3.28
C SER A 362 -12.47 -1.47 -3.94
N PHE A 363 -13.23 -0.72 -3.14
CA PHE A 363 -14.31 0.13 -3.64
C PHE A 363 -13.78 1.28 -4.50
N MET A 364 -12.65 1.89 -4.12
CA MET A 364 -11.96 2.91 -4.91
C MET A 364 -11.65 2.44 -6.32
N ILE A 365 -11.14 1.21 -6.46
CA ILE A 365 -10.62 0.65 -7.72
C ILE A 365 -11.70 -0.03 -8.58
N PHE A 366 -12.63 -0.75 -7.93
CA PHE A 366 -13.57 -1.66 -8.59
C PHE A 366 -15.04 -1.27 -8.45
N ASP A 367 -15.37 -0.21 -7.69
CA ASP A 367 -16.74 0.14 -7.33
C ASP A 367 -17.50 -0.99 -6.62
N LYS A 368 -16.76 -1.93 -6.01
CA LYS A 368 -17.31 -3.03 -5.21
C LYS A 368 -16.29 -3.56 -4.21
N PHE A 369 -16.80 -4.14 -3.14
CA PHE A 369 -16.04 -4.98 -2.22
C PHE A 369 -16.48 -6.44 -2.39
N GLU A 370 -15.52 -7.35 -2.46
CA GLU A 370 -15.77 -8.79 -2.60
C GLU A 370 -15.60 -9.44 -1.23
N SER A 371 -16.56 -10.27 -0.84
CA SER A 371 -16.50 -10.94 0.45
C SER A 371 -15.40 -12.00 0.49
N THR A 372 -15.01 -12.42 1.70
CA THR A 372 -14.06 -13.51 1.90
C THR A 372 -14.52 -14.79 1.20
N GLU A 373 -15.83 -15.05 1.15
CA GLU A 373 -16.41 -16.18 0.42
C GLU A 373 -16.22 -16.05 -1.10
N GLU A 374 -16.47 -14.87 -1.67
CA GLU A 374 -16.25 -14.62 -3.11
C GLU A 374 -14.76 -14.73 -3.48
N ILE A 375 -13.87 -14.21 -2.63
CA ILE A 375 -12.41 -14.36 -2.81
C ILE A 375 -12.01 -15.84 -2.73
N LYS A 376 -12.57 -16.58 -1.77
CA LYS A 376 -12.36 -18.03 -1.63
C LYS A 376 -12.78 -18.77 -2.90
N GLU A 377 -13.94 -18.48 -3.47
CA GLU A 377 -14.41 -19.11 -4.71
C GLU A 377 -13.42 -18.89 -5.87
N LYS A 378 -12.89 -17.67 -5.99
CA LYS A 378 -11.86 -17.36 -6.99
C LYS A 378 -10.55 -18.12 -6.75
N ILE A 379 -10.14 -18.32 -5.50
CA ILE A 379 -8.96 -19.11 -5.17
C ILE A 379 -9.21 -20.60 -5.45
N ASP A 380 -10.41 -21.10 -5.14
CA ASP A 380 -10.78 -22.51 -5.29
C ASP A 380 -10.78 -22.98 -6.75
N VAL A 381 -11.08 -22.11 -7.70
CA VAL A 381 -11.05 -22.44 -9.14
C VAL A 381 -9.65 -22.41 -9.77
N ILE A 382 -8.62 -21.90 -9.10
CA ILE A 382 -7.26 -21.79 -9.67
C ILE A 382 -6.70 -23.18 -9.97
N THR A 383 -6.20 -23.41 -11.20
CA THR A 383 -5.59 -24.68 -11.58
C THR A 383 -4.06 -24.67 -11.43
N ALA A 384 -3.45 -25.84 -11.37
CA ALA A 384 -1.99 -25.95 -11.37
C ALA A 384 -1.39 -25.42 -12.68
N ASP A 385 -2.12 -25.52 -13.79
CA ASP A 385 -1.71 -25.04 -15.11
C ASP A 385 -1.70 -23.50 -15.14
N GLN A 386 -2.71 -22.84 -14.55
CA GLN A 386 -2.71 -21.39 -14.42
C GLN A 386 -1.54 -20.86 -13.57
N ILE A 387 -1.16 -21.60 -12.50
CA ILE A 387 0.02 -21.26 -11.70
C ILE A 387 1.30 -21.41 -12.52
N LEU A 388 1.40 -22.48 -13.32
CA LEU A 388 2.55 -22.74 -14.19
C LEU A 388 2.66 -21.69 -15.29
N GLU A 389 1.55 -21.29 -15.91
CA GLU A 389 1.48 -20.20 -16.89
C GLU A 389 1.93 -18.87 -16.28
N ALA A 390 1.36 -18.49 -15.14
CA ALA A 390 1.75 -17.26 -14.44
C ALA A 390 3.22 -17.28 -14.02
N ALA A 391 3.74 -18.42 -13.58
CA ALA A 391 5.16 -18.57 -13.27
C ALA A 391 6.05 -18.40 -14.51
N ASN A 392 5.64 -18.94 -15.66
CA ASN A 392 6.41 -18.79 -16.90
C ASN A 392 6.41 -17.36 -17.45
N GLU A 393 5.32 -16.62 -17.26
CA GLU A 393 5.22 -15.22 -17.67
C GLU A 393 6.03 -14.30 -16.76
N ILE A 394 5.91 -14.46 -15.44
CA ILE A 394 6.46 -13.51 -14.45
C ILE A 394 7.87 -13.89 -13.97
N LEU A 395 8.20 -15.18 -13.86
CA LEU A 395 9.46 -15.62 -13.25
C LEU A 395 10.54 -15.96 -14.29
N ASP A 396 10.42 -15.49 -15.53
CA ASP A 396 11.44 -15.73 -16.54
C ASP A 396 12.72 -14.94 -16.24
N GLU A 397 13.82 -15.64 -16.10
CA GLU A 397 15.13 -15.09 -15.69
C GLU A 397 15.62 -13.98 -16.64
N LYS A 398 15.24 -14.04 -17.91
CA LYS A 398 15.56 -13.02 -18.91
C LYS A 398 14.88 -11.67 -18.64
N ASN A 399 13.82 -11.68 -17.84
CA ASN A 399 13.00 -10.52 -17.50
C ASN A 399 13.16 -10.13 -16.03
N LEU A 400 14.12 -10.71 -15.30
CA LEU A 400 14.38 -10.33 -13.92
C LEU A 400 15.38 -9.17 -13.87
N PHE A 401 15.08 -8.20 -13.02
CA PHE A 401 15.99 -7.18 -12.56
C PHE A 401 16.51 -7.59 -11.17
N SER A 402 17.79 -7.40 -10.91
CA SER A 402 18.39 -7.68 -9.59
C SER A 402 19.17 -6.45 -9.10
N LEU A 403 18.97 -6.12 -7.83
CA LEU A 403 19.79 -5.16 -7.07
C LEU A 403 20.47 -5.90 -5.92
N THR A 404 21.74 -5.64 -5.68
CA THR A 404 22.49 -6.23 -4.56
C THR A 404 23.36 -5.19 -3.90
N TYR A 405 23.22 -5.05 -2.59
CA TYR A 405 24.13 -4.29 -1.72
C TYR A 405 25.17 -5.24 -1.14
N ILE A 406 26.45 -5.00 -1.45
CA ILE A 406 27.59 -5.80 -0.97
C ILE A 406 28.47 -5.05 0.00
#